data_AF-A0A9D5B1T5-F1
#
_entry.id   AF-A0A9D5B1T5-F1
#
_cell.length_a   1.000
_cell.length_b   1.000
_cell.length_c   1.000
_cell.angle_alpha   90.00
_cell.angle_beta   90.00
_cell.angle_gamma   90.00
#
_symmetry.space_group_name_H-M   'P 1'
#
loop_
_entity.id
_entity.type
_entity.pdbx_description
1 polymer ?
#
loop_
_entity_poly.entity_id
_entity_poly.type
_entity_poly.pdbx_seq_one_letter_code
_entity_poly.pdbx_strand_id
1 'polypeptide(L)'
;MAESFVFNIADSLLGKLASYAYQEVSRAYGVYDDLQQFKETLSIVTGVLLDAEYKKGQKHGVREWLRQIQNICYDAEDVLDGFEFQHKRKQAVQTSNNTRTKVGHFFSSSNPIVVRPMTAHQIKEIRERLDKVAADGIKFGLTNIDVGPELVLQRSELTHSHVNASDVIGRKNDKEDIIKLLMQPHSHGDGDQSLCVIPIVGIGGLGKTTLAKLVYNDKRMDELFQLKMWVSISNNSDTWHIIIKIINSLSAFGPPSVAYQENVNNLDTELLLSRLRHKLSGQKFLLVLDDIWNADRAKWIELIDLINIGATGS
;
A
#
# COMPACT_ATOMS: atom_id res chain seq x y z
N MET A 1 -14.63 -1.29 -1.12
CA MET A 1 -14.54 -0.44 0.10
C MET A 1 -14.20 -1.20 1.39
N ALA A 2 -14.54 -2.49 1.55
CA ALA A 2 -14.11 -3.28 2.72
C ALA A 2 -13.08 -4.37 2.38
N GLU A 3 -12.69 -4.50 1.10
CA GLU A 3 -11.94 -5.65 0.57
C GLU A 3 -10.44 -5.60 0.88
N SER A 4 -9.87 -4.41 1.09
CA SER A 4 -8.42 -4.26 1.32
C SER A 4 -8.04 -4.16 2.80
N PHE A 5 -8.99 -3.92 3.71
CA PHE A 5 -8.63 -3.48 5.05
C PHE A 5 -8.03 -4.59 5.93
N VAL A 6 -8.67 -5.76 5.98
CA VAL A 6 -8.20 -6.89 6.82
C VAL A 6 -6.92 -7.50 6.24
N PHE A 7 -6.85 -7.63 4.92
CA PHE A 7 -5.66 -8.12 4.22
C PHE A 7 -4.46 -7.19 4.44
N ASN A 8 -4.63 -5.88 4.28
CA ASN A 8 -3.54 -4.91 4.46
C ASN A 8 -3.00 -4.89 5.90
N ILE A 9 -3.87 -5.01 6.91
CA ILE A 9 -3.40 -5.09 8.31
C ILE A 9 -2.65 -6.40 8.54
N ALA A 10 -3.19 -7.54 8.07
CA ALA A 10 -2.54 -8.83 8.21
C ALA A 10 -1.15 -8.84 7.54
N ASP A 11 -1.03 -8.28 6.33
CA ASP A 11 0.24 -8.18 5.60
C ASP A 11 1.23 -7.24 6.30
N SER A 12 0.76 -6.09 6.79
CA SER A 12 1.58 -5.17 7.58
C SER A 12 2.13 -5.81 8.86
N LEU A 13 1.31 -6.58 9.57
CA LEU A 13 1.71 -7.34 10.76
C LEU A 13 2.71 -8.44 10.42
N LEU A 14 2.51 -9.18 9.33
CA LEU A 14 3.47 -10.17 8.85
C LEU A 14 4.82 -9.51 8.53
N GLY A 15 4.82 -8.32 7.93
CA GLY A 15 6.02 -7.51 7.71
C GLY A 15 6.73 -7.12 9.01
N LYS A 16 5.99 -6.62 10.01
CA LYS A 16 6.54 -6.30 11.34
C LYS A 16 7.18 -7.54 11.99
N LEU A 17 6.48 -8.67 12.00
CA LEU A 17 6.94 -9.95 12.58
C LEU A 17 8.11 -10.58 11.81
N ALA A 18 8.25 -10.29 10.52
CA ALA A 18 9.37 -10.74 9.71
C ALA A 18 10.64 -9.90 9.92
N SER A 19 10.54 -8.72 10.54
CA SER A 19 11.69 -7.86 10.74
C SER A 19 12.72 -8.45 11.71
N TYR A 20 13.99 -8.22 11.40
CA TYR A 20 15.11 -8.70 12.22
C TYR A 20 15.05 -8.16 13.66
N ALA A 21 14.60 -6.91 13.82
CA ALA A 21 14.41 -6.29 15.13
C ALA A 21 13.40 -7.07 15.99
N TYR A 22 12.27 -7.51 15.43
CA TYR A 22 11.29 -8.29 16.18
C TYR A 22 11.79 -9.70 16.54
N GLN A 23 12.57 -10.34 15.68
CA GLN A 23 13.15 -11.66 15.96
C GLN A 23 14.17 -11.63 17.11
N GLU A 24 15.05 -10.63 17.12
CA GLU A 24 16.04 -10.50 18.20
C GLU A 24 15.38 -10.13 19.54
N VAL A 25 14.41 -9.21 19.51
CA VAL A 25 13.73 -8.76 20.72
C VAL A 25 12.83 -9.85 21.30
N SER A 26 12.12 -10.61 20.47
CA SER A 26 11.27 -11.71 20.93
C SER A 26 12.07 -12.83 21.62
N ARG A 27 13.29 -13.15 21.13
CA ARG A 27 14.21 -14.08 21.80
C ARG A 27 14.65 -13.59 23.17
N ALA A 28 14.99 -12.31 23.29
CA ALA A 28 15.41 -11.70 24.55
C ALA A 28 14.32 -11.66 25.64
N TYR A 29 13.06 -11.88 25.25
CA TYR A 29 11.89 -11.88 26.13
C TYR A 29 11.22 -13.26 26.26
N GLY A 30 11.69 -14.29 25.54
CA GLY A 30 11.17 -15.65 25.64
C GLY A 30 9.81 -15.86 24.97
N VAL A 31 9.43 -15.00 24.02
CA VAL A 31 8.14 -15.03 23.30
C VAL A 31 8.31 -15.38 21.82
N TYR A 32 9.52 -15.79 21.44
CA TYR A 32 9.88 -16.10 20.05
C TYR A 32 9.00 -17.22 19.47
N ASP A 33 8.82 -18.32 20.21
CA ASP A 33 8.05 -19.46 19.72
C ASP A 33 6.57 -19.12 19.52
N ASP A 34 5.99 -18.35 20.44
CA ASP A 34 4.59 -17.89 20.35
C ASP A 34 4.38 -16.93 19.17
N LEU A 35 5.31 -16.00 18.94
CA LEU A 35 5.25 -15.05 17.83
C LEU A 35 5.52 -15.72 16.48
N GLN A 36 6.40 -16.71 16.45
CA GLN A 36 6.69 -17.48 15.25
C GLN A 36 5.47 -18.32 14.84
N GLN A 37 4.81 -18.98 15.79
CA GLN A 37 3.55 -19.68 15.55
C GLN A 37 2.44 -18.71 15.12
N PHE A 38 2.31 -17.57 15.79
CA PHE A 38 1.35 -16.53 15.39
C PHE A 38 1.57 -16.09 13.93
N LYS A 39 2.83 -15.84 13.54
CA LYS A 39 3.20 -15.47 12.17
C LYS A 39 2.82 -16.56 11.17
N GLU A 40 3.09 -17.82 11.47
CA GLU A 40 2.76 -18.96 10.61
C GLU A 40 1.25 -19.10 10.43
N THR A 41 0.48 -19.05 11.51
CA THR A 41 -0.99 -19.11 11.45
C THR A 41 -1.55 -17.90 10.69
N LEU A 42 -1.02 -16.69 10.91
CA LEU A 42 -1.47 -15.48 10.22
C LEU A 42 -1.18 -15.55 8.72
N SER A 43 -0.05 -16.14 8.33
CA SER A 43 0.31 -16.37 6.92
C SER A 43 -0.71 -17.30 6.24
N ILE A 44 -1.09 -18.40 6.90
CA ILE A 44 -2.12 -19.33 6.39
C ILE A 44 -3.47 -18.62 6.25
N VAL A 45 -3.88 -17.86 7.28
CA VAL A 45 -5.12 -17.08 7.25
C VAL A 45 -5.09 -16.06 6.10
N THR A 46 -3.97 -15.38 5.89
CA THR A 46 -3.81 -14.37 4.83
C THR A 46 -4.02 -14.99 3.44
N GLY A 47 -3.57 -16.23 3.22
CA GLY A 47 -3.80 -16.97 1.98
C GLY A 47 -5.27 -17.23 1.65
N VAL A 48 -6.15 -17.27 2.67
CA VAL A 48 -7.60 -17.50 2.50
C VAL A 48 -8.46 -16.24 2.66
N LEU A 49 -7.87 -15.10 3.07
CA LEU A 49 -8.61 -13.84 3.28
C LEU A 49 -9.30 -13.37 2.00
N LEU A 50 -8.64 -13.49 0.84
CA LEU A 50 -9.22 -13.07 -0.44
C LEU A 50 -10.47 -13.89 -0.83
N ASP A 51 -10.44 -15.21 -0.60
CA ASP A 51 -11.59 -16.10 -0.82
C ASP A 51 -12.72 -15.81 0.16
N ALA A 52 -12.38 -15.57 1.43
CA ALA A 52 -13.33 -15.19 2.46
C ALA A 52 -14.05 -13.88 2.10
N GLU A 53 -13.32 -12.88 1.60
CA GLU A 53 -13.91 -11.61 1.18
C GLU A 53 -14.86 -11.76 -0.02
N TYR A 54 -14.53 -12.66 -0.96
CA TYR A 54 -15.42 -13.03 -2.06
C TYR A 54 -16.71 -13.69 -1.56
N LYS A 55 -16.61 -14.60 -0.59
CA LYS A 55 -17.74 -15.35 -0.03
C LYS A 55 -18.51 -14.59 1.08
N LYS A 56 -18.03 -13.42 1.50
CA LYS A 56 -18.59 -12.59 2.59
C LYS A 56 -20.07 -12.23 2.38
N GLY A 57 -20.48 -11.99 1.13
CA GLY A 57 -21.87 -11.67 0.77
C GLY A 57 -22.82 -12.87 0.80
N GLN A 58 -22.30 -14.10 0.80
CA GLN A 58 -23.08 -15.32 0.65
C GLN A 58 -23.32 -16.04 1.99
N LYS A 59 -22.40 -15.89 2.96
CA LYS A 59 -22.47 -16.57 4.26
C LYS A 59 -22.20 -15.60 5.40
N HIS A 60 -23.19 -15.42 6.28
CA HIS A 60 -23.03 -14.60 7.49
C HIS A 60 -21.84 -15.05 8.37
N GLY A 61 -21.58 -16.36 8.45
CA GLY A 61 -20.44 -16.91 9.18
C GLY A 61 -19.08 -16.43 8.68
N VAL A 62 -18.92 -16.22 7.37
CA VAL A 62 -17.66 -15.72 6.78
C VAL A 62 -17.44 -14.25 7.12
N ARG A 63 -18.52 -13.44 7.13
CA ARG A 63 -18.45 -12.04 7.57
C ARG A 63 -18.02 -11.92 9.03
N GLU A 64 -18.56 -12.76 9.90
CA GLU A 64 -18.19 -12.75 11.32
C GLU A 64 -16.76 -13.26 11.54
N TRP A 65 -16.34 -14.28 10.79
CA TRP A 65 -14.97 -14.78 10.79
C TRP A 65 -13.95 -13.69 10.41
N LEU A 66 -14.23 -12.93 9.34
CA LEU A 66 -13.40 -11.80 8.92
C LEU A 66 -13.30 -10.70 9.97
N ARG A 67 -14.42 -10.41 10.64
CA ARG A 67 -14.47 -9.44 11.76
C ARG A 67 -13.59 -9.89 12.92
N GLN A 68 -13.57 -11.18 13.23
CA GLN A 68 -12.72 -11.72 14.28
C GLN A 68 -11.23 -11.65 13.93
N ILE A 69 -10.87 -12.00 12.68
CA ILE A 69 -9.49 -11.81 12.21
C ILE A 69 -9.07 -10.35 12.29
N GLN A 70 -9.92 -9.42 11.84
CA GLN A 70 -9.65 -7.98 11.92
C GLN A 70 -9.36 -7.53 13.37
N ASN A 71 -10.21 -7.94 14.32
CA ASN A 71 -10.01 -7.60 15.73
C ASN A 71 -8.72 -8.19 16.30
N ILE A 72 -8.39 -9.44 15.95
CA ILE A 72 -7.15 -10.09 16.38
C ILE A 72 -5.93 -9.36 15.83
N CYS A 73 -5.97 -8.92 14.57
CA CYS A 73 -4.89 -8.14 13.98
C CYS A 73 -4.68 -6.81 14.73
N TYR A 74 -5.75 -6.09 15.07
CA TYR A 74 -5.62 -4.87 15.87
C TYR A 74 -5.04 -5.13 17.26
N ASP A 75 -5.57 -6.13 17.98
CA ASP A 75 -5.07 -6.49 19.30
C ASP A 75 -3.58 -6.90 19.24
N ALA A 76 -3.18 -7.60 18.16
CA ALA A 76 -1.80 -7.98 17.91
C ALA A 76 -0.92 -6.75 17.65
N GLU A 77 -1.39 -5.80 16.85
CA GLU A 77 -0.65 -4.56 16.59
C GLU A 77 -0.41 -3.77 17.88
N ASP A 78 -1.44 -3.60 18.70
CA ASP A 78 -1.33 -2.90 19.98
C ASP A 78 -0.35 -3.57 20.95
N VAL A 79 -0.39 -4.91 21.03
CA VAL A 79 0.52 -5.68 21.89
C VAL A 79 1.96 -5.64 21.38
N LEU A 80 2.17 -5.73 20.06
CA LEU A 80 3.50 -5.67 19.44
C LEU A 80 4.13 -4.28 19.58
N ASP A 81 3.35 -3.22 19.33
CA ASP A 81 3.82 -1.84 19.48
C ASP A 81 4.13 -1.53 20.96
N GLY A 82 3.29 -2.01 21.89
CA GLY A 82 3.54 -1.92 23.33
C GLY A 82 4.82 -2.66 23.76
N PHE A 83 5.08 -3.83 23.18
CA PHE A 83 6.29 -4.61 23.40
C PHE A 83 7.55 -3.90 22.89
N GLU A 84 7.50 -3.34 21.68
CA GLU A 84 8.58 -2.58 21.08
C GLU A 84 8.91 -1.33 21.89
N PHE A 85 7.88 -0.61 22.34
CA PHE A 85 8.03 0.56 23.20
C PHE A 85 8.75 0.21 24.52
N GLN A 86 8.36 -0.90 25.17
CA GLN A 86 9.01 -1.36 26.40
C GLN A 86 10.49 -1.72 26.18
N HIS A 87 10.81 -2.37 25.06
CA HIS A 87 12.19 -2.70 24.69
C HIS A 87 13.05 -1.45 24.45
N LYS A 88 12.57 -0.50 23.64
CA LYS A 88 13.26 0.78 23.38
C LYS A 88 13.48 1.58 24.67
N ARG A 89 12.48 1.62 25.55
CA ARG A 89 12.60 2.28 26.86
C ARG A 89 13.64 1.62 27.76
N LYS A 90 13.74 0.28 27.75
CA LYS A 90 14.78 -0.46 28.48
C LYS A 90 16.18 -0.14 27.97
N GLN A 91 16.38 -0.07 26.65
CA GLN A 91 17.67 0.33 26.08
C GLN A 91 18.05 1.75 26.48
N ALA A 92 17.13 2.71 26.39
CA ALA A 92 17.38 4.10 26.80
C ALA A 92 17.82 4.22 28.27
N VAL A 93 17.24 3.41 29.16
CA VAL A 93 17.62 3.39 30.59
C VAL A 93 18.98 2.72 30.82
N GLN A 94 19.35 1.69 30.04
CA GLN A 94 20.65 1.02 30.16
C GLN A 94 21.81 1.89 29.67
N THR A 95 21.58 2.68 28.61
CA THR A 95 22.55 3.64 28.05
C THR A 95 22.74 4.90 28.91
N SER A 96 21.85 5.14 29.89
CA SER A 96 22.00 6.25 30.84
C SER A 96 23.12 6.00 31.85
N ASN A 97 24.04 6.96 32.01
CA ASN A 97 25.15 6.91 32.97
C ASN A 97 24.74 7.26 34.41
N ASN A 98 23.46 7.55 34.68
CA ASN A 98 23.01 7.99 36.00
C ASN A 98 22.51 6.79 36.86
N THR A 99 23.28 6.43 37.89
CA THR A 99 23.00 5.33 38.82
C THR A 99 21.68 5.49 39.57
N ARG A 100 21.24 6.73 39.83
CA ARG A 100 19.98 7.01 40.55
C ARG A 100 18.74 6.65 39.73
N THR A 101 18.83 6.81 38.40
CA THR A 101 17.77 6.43 37.45
C THR A 101 17.66 4.90 37.32
N LYS A 102 18.80 4.18 37.37
CA LYS A 102 18.82 2.71 37.30
C LYS A 102 18.14 2.03 38.49
N VAL A 103 18.30 2.58 39.70
CA VAL A 103 17.79 1.98 40.95
C VAL A 103 16.32 2.35 41.21
N GLY A 104 15.87 3.56 40.81
CA GLY A 104 14.47 3.99 40.96
C GLY A 104 13.46 3.20 40.11
N HIS A 105 13.91 2.56 39.02
CA HIS A 105 13.04 1.76 38.16
C HIS A 105 12.83 0.31 38.62
N PHE A 106 13.63 -0.21 39.56
CA PHE A 106 13.38 -1.52 40.18
C PHE A 106 12.12 -1.52 41.08
N PHE A 107 11.71 -0.34 41.59
CA PHE A 107 10.59 -0.17 42.51
C PHE A 107 9.37 0.56 41.92
N SER A 108 9.37 0.83 40.62
CA SER A 108 8.21 1.34 39.89
C SER A 108 7.36 0.18 39.36
N SER A 109 6.11 0.42 38.95
CA SER A 109 5.18 -0.55 38.32
C SER A 109 5.67 -1.16 36.98
N SER A 110 6.96 -1.03 36.69
CA SER A 110 7.71 -1.49 35.51
C SER A 110 8.85 -2.43 35.91
N ASN A 111 8.58 -3.35 36.86
CA ASN A 111 9.57 -4.34 37.27
C ASN A 111 9.77 -5.36 36.12
N PRO A 112 10.98 -5.56 35.57
CA PRO A 112 11.22 -6.47 34.44
C PRO A 112 10.82 -7.93 34.71
N ILE A 113 10.63 -8.29 35.99
CA ILE A 113 10.16 -9.59 36.45
C ILE A 113 8.64 -9.76 36.25
N VAL A 114 7.85 -8.67 36.26
CA VAL A 114 6.38 -8.70 36.13
C VAL A 114 5.92 -8.34 34.72
N VAL A 115 6.62 -7.41 34.06
CA VAL A 115 6.27 -6.96 32.71
C VAL A 115 6.53 -8.05 31.66
N ARG A 116 7.63 -8.82 31.79
CA ARG A 116 7.95 -9.95 30.90
C ARG A 116 6.86 -11.03 30.85
N PRO A 117 6.41 -11.62 31.98
CA PRO A 117 5.36 -12.64 31.96
C PRO A 117 4.01 -12.07 31.53
N MET A 118 3.72 -10.79 31.83
CA MET A 118 2.46 -10.14 31.40
C MET A 118 2.39 -10.00 29.87
N THR A 119 3.45 -9.49 29.23
CA THR A 119 3.49 -9.36 27.76
C THR A 119 3.54 -10.73 27.05
N ALA A 120 4.23 -11.71 27.64
CA ALA A 120 4.22 -13.09 27.12
C ALA A 120 2.81 -13.72 27.18
N HIS A 121 2.06 -13.46 28.25
CA HIS A 121 0.69 -13.95 28.37
C HIS A 121 -0.24 -13.32 27.33
N GLN A 122 -0.12 -12.01 27.08
CA GLN A 122 -0.91 -11.31 26.06
C GLN A 122 -0.60 -11.82 24.65
N ILE A 123 0.68 -12.03 24.32
CA ILE A 123 1.10 -12.62 23.04
C ILE A 123 0.51 -14.03 22.88
N LYS A 124 0.60 -14.85 23.93
CA LYS A 124 0.04 -16.19 23.93
C LYS A 124 -1.49 -16.20 23.76
N GLU A 125 -2.20 -15.29 24.43
CA GLU A 125 -3.65 -15.16 24.31
C GLU A 125 -4.08 -14.82 22.87
N ILE A 126 -3.39 -13.87 22.24
CA ILE A 126 -3.67 -13.47 20.85
C ILE A 126 -3.36 -14.62 19.89
N ARG A 127 -2.28 -15.37 20.14
CA ARG A 127 -1.95 -16.60 19.41
C ARG A 127 -3.07 -17.63 19.48
N GLU A 128 -3.51 -17.99 20.68
CA GLU A 128 -4.58 -18.97 20.88
C GLU A 128 -5.90 -18.52 20.23
N ARG A 129 -6.21 -17.22 20.27
CA ARG A 129 -7.37 -16.65 19.57
C ARG A 129 -7.24 -16.80 18.05
N LEU A 130 -6.07 -16.50 17.48
CA LEU A 130 -5.83 -16.66 16.05
C LEU A 130 -5.93 -18.12 15.62
N ASP A 131 -5.32 -19.04 16.36
CA ASP A 131 -5.36 -20.48 16.08
C ASP A 131 -6.81 -21.00 16.08
N LYS A 132 -7.62 -20.56 17.04
CA LYS A 132 -9.04 -20.92 17.13
C LYS A 132 -9.82 -20.42 15.92
N VAL A 133 -9.63 -19.15 15.53
CA VAL A 133 -10.34 -18.57 14.38
C VAL A 133 -9.85 -19.20 13.07
N ALA A 134 -8.56 -19.48 12.93
CA ALA A 134 -8.01 -20.19 11.77
C ALA A 134 -8.63 -21.58 11.60
N ALA A 135 -8.81 -22.33 12.70
CA ALA A 135 -9.49 -23.63 12.68
C ALA A 135 -10.97 -23.53 12.28
N ASP A 136 -11.66 -22.45 12.66
CA ASP A 136 -13.03 -22.18 12.22
C ASP A 136 -13.11 -21.81 10.73
N GLY A 137 -12.05 -21.22 10.17
CA GLY A 137 -11.94 -20.93 8.73
C GLY A 137 -12.06 -22.17 7.84
N ILE A 138 -11.51 -23.30 8.29
CA ILE A 138 -11.58 -24.59 7.60
C ILE A 138 -13.05 -25.07 7.48
N LYS A 139 -13.89 -24.81 8.49
CA LYS A 139 -15.31 -25.21 8.50
C LYS A 139 -16.15 -24.48 7.45
N PHE A 140 -15.70 -23.33 6.97
CA PHE A 140 -16.41 -22.57 5.94
C PHE A 140 -16.07 -23.00 4.51
N GLY A 141 -15.16 -23.97 4.33
CA GLY A 141 -14.69 -24.41 3.02
C GLY A 141 -13.90 -23.32 2.31
N LEU A 142 -13.13 -22.54 3.07
CA LEU A 142 -12.19 -21.57 2.53
C LEU A 142 -10.99 -22.33 1.97
N THR A 143 -10.64 -22.05 0.72
CA THR A 143 -9.52 -22.69 0.04
C THR A 143 -8.52 -21.62 -0.34
N ASN A 144 -7.23 -21.95 -0.31
CA ASN A 144 -6.24 -21.13 -1.01
C ASN A 144 -6.66 -21.07 -2.47
N ILE A 145 -7.13 -19.91 -2.91
CA ILE A 145 -7.31 -19.69 -4.34
C ILE A 145 -5.88 -19.60 -4.86
N ASP A 146 -5.44 -20.63 -5.58
CA ASP A 146 -4.26 -20.53 -6.44
C ASP A 146 -4.69 -19.59 -7.56
N VAL A 147 -4.49 -18.29 -7.34
CA VAL A 147 -5.02 -17.26 -8.23
C VAL A 147 -4.16 -17.30 -9.48
N GLY A 148 -4.64 -18.01 -10.49
CA GLY A 148 -4.16 -17.81 -11.86
C GLY A 148 -4.14 -16.31 -12.17
N PRO A 149 -3.16 -15.81 -12.95
CA PRO A 149 -2.97 -14.38 -13.22
C PRO A 149 -4.24 -13.63 -13.69
N GLU A 150 -5.20 -14.38 -14.22
CA GLU A 150 -6.43 -13.90 -14.82
C GLU A 150 -7.49 -13.42 -13.81
N LEU A 151 -7.50 -13.93 -12.57
CA LEU A 151 -8.48 -13.52 -11.54
C LEU A 151 -7.99 -12.39 -10.62
N VAL A 152 -6.66 -12.21 -10.47
CA VAL A 152 -6.08 -11.03 -9.77
C VAL A 152 -6.41 -9.73 -10.53
N LEU A 153 -6.55 -9.81 -11.86
CA LEU A 153 -6.91 -8.68 -12.71
C LEU A 153 -8.34 -8.18 -12.51
N GLN A 154 -9.24 -9.00 -11.95
CA GLN A 154 -10.66 -8.64 -11.84
C GLN A 154 -11.01 -7.79 -10.61
N ARG A 155 -10.10 -7.70 -9.61
CA ARG A 155 -10.42 -7.04 -8.33
C ARG A 155 -9.26 -6.30 -7.66
N SER A 156 -8.20 -5.95 -8.38
CA SER A 156 -7.49 -4.70 -8.02
C SER A 156 -8.58 -3.63 -8.06
N GLU A 157 -8.90 -2.99 -6.93
CA GLU A 157 -9.88 -1.91 -6.87
C GLU A 157 -9.40 -0.83 -7.86
N LEU A 158 -9.82 -0.93 -9.12
CA LEU A 158 -9.40 -0.04 -10.19
C LEU A 158 -9.79 1.36 -9.74
N THR A 159 -8.80 2.13 -9.30
CA THR A 159 -9.05 3.50 -8.89
C THR A 159 -9.31 4.29 -10.16
N HIS A 160 -10.50 4.89 -10.22
CA HIS A 160 -10.88 5.78 -11.30
C HIS A 160 -10.61 7.23 -10.89
N SER A 161 -10.33 8.09 -11.86
CA SER A 161 -9.98 9.50 -11.61
C SER A 161 -11.11 10.33 -10.99
N HIS A 162 -12.37 9.92 -11.11
CA HIS A 162 -13.52 10.68 -10.62
C HIS A 162 -13.57 10.79 -9.08
N VAL A 163 -13.89 11.99 -8.60
CA VAL A 163 -14.19 12.30 -7.19
C VAL A 163 -15.23 13.42 -7.13
N ASN A 164 -16.17 13.30 -6.20
CA ASN A 164 -17.06 14.42 -5.90
C ASN A 164 -16.36 15.38 -4.93
N ALA A 165 -15.97 16.56 -5.43
CA ALA A 165 -15.19 17.52 -4.66
C ALA A 165 -15.95 18.09 -3.45
N SER A 166 -17.29 18.06 -3.44
CA SER A 166 -18.09 18.54 -2.30
C SER A 166 -17.93 17.67 -1.05
N ASP A 167 -17.57 16.40 -1.24
CA ASP A 167 -17.57 15.41 -0.16
C ASP A 167 -16.22 15.38 0.57
N VAL A 168 -15.23 16.16 0.11
CA VAL A 168 -13.89 16.21 0.67
C VAL A 168 -13.71 17.45 1.54
N ILE A 169 -13.47 17.24 2.83
CA ILE A 169 -13.35 18.30 3.84
C ILE A 169 -11.87 18.45 4.25
N GLY A 170 -11.42 19.70 4.47
CA GLY A 170 -10.13 19.98 5.10
C GLY A 170 -8.88 19.84 4.23
N ARG A 171 -9.00 19.45 2.95
CA ARG A 171 -7.86 19.21 2.03
C ARG A 171 -7.53 20.37 1.09
N LYS A 172 -8.10 21.56 1.33
CA LYS A 172 -7.95 22.72 0.43
C LYS A 172 -6.49 23.19 0.34
N ASN A 173 -5.80 23.31 1.46
CA ASN A 173 -4.41 23.80 1.48
C ASN A 173 -3.47 22.80 0.81
N ASP A 174 -3.55 21.51 1.18
CA ASP A 174 -2.77 20.44 0.56
C ASP A 174 -2.93 20.42 -0.97
N LYS A 175 -4.17 20.58 -1.45
CA LYS A 175 -4.47 20.66 -2.88
C LYS A 175 -3.78 21.86 -3.54
N GLU A 176 -3.90 23.05 -2.94
CA GLU A 176 -3.28 24.27 -3.48
C GLU A 176 -1.75 24.18 -3.51
N ASP A 177 -1.14 23.54 -2.52
CA ASP A 177 0.32 23.40 -2.48
C ASP A 177 0.83 22.47 -3.59
N ILE A 178 0.13 21.37 -3.87
CA ILE A 178 0.46 20.49 -5.02
C ILE A 178 0.26 21.25 -6.33
N ILE A 179 -0.83 22.01 -6.48
CA ILE A 179 -1.08 22.78 -7.71
C ILE A 179 0.01 23.84 -7.93
N LYS A 180 0.46 24.52 -6.87
CA LYS A 180 1.60 25.45 -6.98
C LYS A 180 2.85 24.74 -7.48
N LEU A 181 3.16 23.54 -6.98
CA LEU A 181 4.31 22.76 -7.45
C LEU A 181 4.19 22.42 -8.94
N LEU A 182 3.01 21.99 -9.40
CA LEU A 182 2.74 21.70 -10.80
C LEU A 182 2.79 22.93 -11.72
N MET A 183 2.53 24.13 -11.17
CA MET A 183 2.56 25.39 -11.91
C MET A 183 3.92 26.09 -11.91
N GLN A 184 4.89 25.63 -11.10
CA GLN A 184 6.19 26.29 -11.02
C GLN A 184 6.93 26.16 -12.36
N PRO A 185 7.50 27.27 -12.88
CA PRO A 185 8.35 27.19 -14.06
C PRO A 185 9.61 26.40 -13.71
N HIS A 186 9.75 25.22 -14.30
CA HIS A 186 10.96 24.41 -14.17
C HIS A 186 12.10 25.14 -14.87
N SER A 187 12.89 25.86 -14.10
CA SER A 187 14.06 26.58 -14.57
C SER A 187 15.13 25.57 -14.94
N HIS A 188 15.71 25.70 -16.13
CA HIS A 188 16.80 24.85 -16.63
C HIS A 188 17.85 24.58 -15.54
N GLY A 189 17.82 23.37 -14.99
CA GLY A 189 18.80 22.86 -14.04
C GLY A 189 19.57 21.73 -14.70
N ASP A 190 20.65 22.07 -15.40
CA ASP A 190 21.84 21.27 -15.74
C ASP A 190 21.69 19.74 -15.88
N GLY A 191 20.61 19.28 -16.53
CA GLY A 191 20.30 17.87 -16.70
C GLY A 191 19.02 17.69 -17.51
N ASP A 192 19.11 16.81 -18.50
CA ASP A 192 18.18 16.47 -19.59
C ASP A 192 16.80 15.90 -19.16
N GLN A 193 16.26 16.29 -18.00
CA GLN A 193 15.02 15.72 -17.48
C GLN A 193 13.83 16.65 -17.64
N SER A 194 12.97 16.27 -18.60
CA SER A 194 11.74 16.99 -18.97
C SER A 194 10.56 16.76 -18.00
N LEU A 195 10.71 15.80 -17.07
CA LEU A 195 9.66 15.29 -16.18
C LEU A 195 9.78 15.78 -14.73
N CYS A 196 8.69 16.28 -14.18
CA CYS A 196 8.53 16.63 -12.77
C CYS A 196 7.78 15.52 -12.03
N VAL A 197 8.42 14.93 -11.01
CA VAL A 197 7.81 13.87 -10.19
C VAL A 197 7.45 14.41 -8.81
N ILE A 198 6.17 14.31 -8.43
CA ILE A 198 5.66 14.70 -7.11
C ILE A 198 5.16 13.45 -6.36
N PRO A 199 5.88 12.94 -5.35
CA PRO A 199 5.44 11.80 -4.57
C PRO A 199 4.43 12.20 -3.47
N ILE A 200 3.33 11.46 -3.35
CA ILE A 200 2.37 11.58 -2.24
C ILE A 200 2.45 10.31 -1.38
N VAL A 201 3.10 10.41 -0.22
CA VAL A 201 3.39 9.26 0.66
C VAL A 201 2.66 9.40 1.99
N GLY A 202 2.23 8.28 2.55
CA GLY A 202 1.57 8.23 3.85
C GLY A 202 0.89 6.90 4.10
N ILE A 203 0.41 6.69 5.32
CA ILE A 203 -0.26 5.46 5.74
C ILE A 203 -1.53 5.17 4.93
N GLY A 204 -1.96 3.91 4.91
CA GLY A 204 -3.23 3.49 4.31
C GLY A 204 -4.42 4.25 4.90
N GLY A 205 -5.45 4.51 4.09
CA GLY A 205 -6.66 5.21 4.54
C GLY A 205 -6.53 6.73 4.77
N LEU A 206 -5.33 7.31 4.63
CA LEU A 206 -5.11 8.74 4.87
C LEU A 206 -5.79 9.67 3.82
N GLY A 207 -6.31 9.11 2.73
CA GLY A 207 -6.95 9.87 1.65
C GLY A 207 -5.98 10.44 0.60
N LYS A 208 -4.80 9.82 0.43
CA LYS A 208 -3.79 10.20 -0.59
C LYS A 208 -4.38 10.21 -2.00
N THR A 209 -5.01 9.10 -2.38
CA THR A 209 -5.71 8.95 -3.65
C THR A 209 -6.81 9.99 -3.81
N THR A 210 -7.58 10.29 -2.75
CA THR A 210 -8.60 11.35 -2.78
C THR A 210 -8.00 12.73 -3.05
N LEU A 211 -6.87 13.06 -2.42
CA LEU A 211 -6.15 14.31 -2.66
C LEU A 211 -5.63 14.39 -4.11
N ALA A 212 -5.04 13.32 -4.63
CA ALA A 212 -4.57 13.25 -6.00
C ALA A 212 -5.73 13.44 -7.01
N LYS A 213 -6.90 12.83 -6.77
CA LYS A 213 -8.10 13.05 -7.58
C LYS A 213 -8.58 14.50 -7.55
N LEU A 214 -8.52 15.18 -6.39
CA LEU A 214 -8.91 16.58 -6.28
C LEU A 214 -8.00 17.51 -7.10
N VAL A 215 -6.70 17.21 -7.15
CA VAL A 215 -5.74 17.94 -7.98
C VAL A 215 -5.99 17.62 -9.46
N TYR A 216 -6.06 16.34 -9.82
CA TYR A 216 -6.24 15.87 -11.19
C TYR A 216 -7.49 16.46 -11.88
N ASN A 217 -8.60 16.61 -11.14
CA ASN A 217 -9.86 17.18 -11.65
C ASN A 217 -9.98 18.70 -11.45
N ASP A 218 -8.92 19.39 -11.03
CA ASP A 218 -8.93 20.86 -10.98
C ASP A 218 -8.89 21.44 -12.40
N LYS A 219 -9.74 22.44 -12.66
CA LYS A 219 -9.85 23.09 -13.98
C LYS A 219 -8.53 23.67 -14.46
N ARG A 220 -7.67 24.14 -13.54
CA ARG A 220 -6.35 24.66 -13.90
C ARG A 220 -5.45 23.58 -14.50
N MET A 221 -5.67 22.30 -14.16
CA MET A 221 -4.92 21.19 -14.77
C MET A 221 -5.39 20.90 -16.20
N ASP A 222 -6.68 21.13 -16.51
CA ASP A 222 -7.19 21.02 -17.88
C ASP A 222 -6.57 22.07 -18.81
N GLU A 223 -6.28 23.26 -18.28
CA GLU A 223 -5.64 24.36 -19.03
C GLU A 223 -4.12 24.16 -19.15
N LEU A 224 -3.49 23.58 -18.14
CA LEU A 224 -2.03 23.42 -18.07
C LEU A 224 -1.51 22.20 -18.83
N PHE A 225 -2.26 21.10 -18.86
CA PHE A 225 -1.83 19.82 -19.41
C PHE A 225 -2.74 19.40 -20.57
N GLN A 226 -2.14 19.20 -21.74
CA GLN A 226 -2.84 18.76 -22.95
C GLN A 226 -3.34 17.32 -22.82
N LEU A 227 -2.60 16.50 -22.07
CA LEU A 227 -2.94 15.11 -21.81
C LEU A 227 -3.00 14.88 -20.31
N LYS A 228 -4.05 14.24 -19.83
CA LYS A 228 -4.16 13.79 -18.44
C LYS A 228 -4.44 12.31 -18.41
N MET A 229 -3.67 11.57 -17.62
CA MET A 229 -3.75 10.12 -17.53
C MET A 229 -3.82 9.68 -16.09
N TRP A 230 -4.67 8.70 -15.80
CA TRP A 230 -4.79 8.09 -14.48
C TRP A 230 -4.60 6.59 -14.61
N VAL A 231 -3.58 6.06 -13.95
CA VAL A 231 -3.22 4.65 -14.01
C VAL A 231 -3.10 4.10 -12.60
N SER A 232 -3.97 3.15 -12.28
CA SER A 232 -3.89 2.35 -11.06
C SER A 232 -2.91 1.19 -11.28
N ILE A 233 -1.89 1.11 -10.42
CA ILE A 233 -0.86 0.08 -10.44
C ILE A 233 -1.25 -1.02 -9.45
N SER A 234 -1.13 -2.28 -9.85
CA SER A 234 -1.27 -3.42 -8.94
C SER A 234 0.10 -3.96 -8.54
N ASN A 235 0.17 -4.63 -7.39
CA ASN A 235 1.43 -5.10 -6.77
C ASN A 235 2.33 -5.95 -7.69
N ASN A 236 1.78 -6.55 -8.74
CA ASN A 236 2.48 -7.42 -9.69
C ASN A 236 2.44 -6.90 -11.14
N SER A 237 2.17 -5.62 -11.36
CA SER A 237 2.15 -5.05 -12.72
C SER A 237 3.57 -4.91 -13.27
N ASP A 238 3.85 -5.56 -14.41
CA ASP A 238 5.08 -5.32 -15.17
C ASP A 238 5.06 -3.97 -15.87
N THR A 239 6.25 -3.40 -16.14
CA THR A 239 6.42 -2.08 -16.78
C THR A 239 5.56 -1.96 -18.04
N TRP A 240 5.56 -2.97 -18.89
CA TRP A 240 4.76 -3.03 -20.11
C TRP A 240 3.25 -3.00 -19.88
N HIS A 241 2.76 -3.63 -18.80
CA HIS A 241 1.35 -3.56 -18.45
C HIS A 241 0.94 -2.14 -18.03
N ILE A 242 1.83 -1.41 -17.36
CA ILE A 242 1.64 0.01 -17.03
C ILE A 242 1.60 0.84 -18.32
N ILE A 243 2.53 0.62 -19.26
CA ILE A 243 2.54 1.30 -20.57
C ILE A 243 1.24 1.06 -21.35
N ILE A 244 0.73 -0.17 -21.37
CA ILE A 244 -0.56 -0.49 -22.01
C ILE A 244 -1.70 0.30 -21.36
N LYS A 245 -1.75 0.37 -20.02
CA LYS A 245 -2.74 1.17 -19.30
C LYS A 245 -2.64 2.66 -19.62
N ILE A 246 -1.43 3.20 -19.74
CA ILE A 246 -1.17 4.59 -20.16
C ILE A 246 -1.73 4.84 -21.57
N ILE A 247 -1.38 3.98 -22.54
CA ILE A 247 -1.84 4.09 -23.94
C ILE A 247 -3.37 4.03 -24.03
N ASN A 248 -3.99 3.13 -23.27
CA ASN A 248 -5.44 2.99 -23.21
C ASN A 248 -6.10 4.22 -22.59
N SER A 249 -5.54 4.78 -21.51
CA SER A 249 -6.00 6.03 -20.93
C SER A 249 -5.97 7.18 -21.95
N LEU A 250 -4.93 7.25 -22.78
CA LEU A 250 -4.82 8.27 -23.84
C LEU A 250 -5.82 8.08 -24.98
N SER A 251 -6.25 6.85 -25.27
CA SER A 251 -7.20 6.58 -26.36
C SER A 251 -8.64 6.99 -26.01
N ALA A 252 -8.97 7.08 -24.71
CA ALA A 252 -10.29 7.49 -24.25
C ALA A 252 -10.59 8.99 -24.43
N PHE A 253 -9.57 9.83 -24.70
CA PHE A 253 -9.71 11.29 -24.86
C PHE A 253 -9.78 11.77 -26.33
N GLY A 254 -9.63 10.87 -27.31
CA GLY A 254 -9.77 11.21 -28.73
C GLY A 254 -11.23 11.22 -29.20
N PRO A 255 -11.57 11.85 -30.34
CA PRO A 255 -12.85 11.62 -30.99
C PRO A 255 -13.03 10.12 -31.24
N PRO A 256 -14.27 9.59 -31.28
CA PRO A 256 -14.53 8.21 -31.65
C PRO A 256 -14.23 8.03 -33.14
N SER A 257 -12.96 8.10 -33.51
CA SER A 257 -12.50 7.57 -34.78
C SER A 257 -12.69 6.06 -34.69
N VAL A 258 -13.10 5.49 -35.82
CA VAL A 258 -13.26 4.07 -36.07
C VAL A 258 -11.88 3.41 -35.99
N ALA A 259 -11.29 3.39 -34.80
CA ALA A 259 -10.08 2.66 -34.50
C ALA A 259 -10.56 1.28 -34.12
N TYR A 260 -10.29 0.32 -35.00
CA TYR A 260 -10.13 -1.07 -34.63
C TYR A 260 -9.58 -1.12 -33.19
N GLN A 261 -10.34 -1.69 -32.26
CA GLN A 261 -9.81 -2.17 -30.99
C GLN A 261 -8.85 -3.31 -31.35
N GLU A 262 -7.71 -2.97 -31.94
CA GLU A 262 -6.56 -3.86 -31.98
C GLU A 262 -6.25 -4.13 -30.51
N ASN A 263 -6.27 -5.41 -30.13
CA ASN A 263 -5.91 -5.83 -28.80
C ASN A 263 -4.48 -5.36 -28.51
N VAL A 264 -4.35 -4.19 -27.88
CA VAL A 264 -3.08 -3.61 -27.42
C VAL A 264 -2.33 -4.59 -26.52
N ASN A 265 -3.07 -5.53 -25.91
CA ASN A 265 -2.56 -6.63 -25.10
C ASN A 265 -1.71 -7.66 -25.89
N ASN A 266 -1.81 -7.69 -27.23
CA ASN A 266 -1.08 -8.63 -28.10
C ASN A 266 -0.07 -7.93 -29.03
N LEU A 267 0.20 -6.64 -28.83
CA LEU A 267 1.17 -5.90 -29.65
C LEU A 267 2.60 -6.17 -29.21
N ASP A 268 3.51 -6.19 -30.19
CA ASP A 268 4.95 -6.22 -29.96
C ASP A 268 5.42 -4.97 -29.18
N THR A 269 6.46 -5.12 -28.36
CA THR A 269 6.95 -4.08 -27.45
C THR A 269 7.41 -2.83 -28.19
N GLU A 270 8.06 -2.98 -29.33
CA GLU A 270 8.48 -1.88 -30.22
C GLU A 270 7.27 -1.08 -30.76
N LEU A 271 6.17 -1.77 -31.09
CA LEU A 271 4.95 -1.11 -31.55
C LEU A 271 4.26 -0.33 -30.42
N LEU A 272 4.25 -0.88 -29.21
CA LEU A 272 3.74 -0.18 -28.02
C LEU A 272 4.54 1.09 -27.74
N LEU A 273 5.88 1.01 -27.80
CA LEU A 273 6.75 2.18 -27.63
C LEU A 273 6.54 3.22 -28.71
N SER A 274 6.48 2.82 -29.97
CA SER A 274 6.22 3.73 -31.09
C SER A 274 4.90 4.48 -30.90
N ARG A 275 3.85 3.79 -30.45
CA ARG A 275 2.54 4.38 -30.18
C ARG A 275 2.55 5.33 -28.98
N LEU A 276 3.22 4.95 -27.90
CA LEU A 276 3.41 5.81 -26.73
C LEU A 276 4.18 7.08 -27.12
N ARG A 277 5.29 6.92 -27.85
CA ARG A 277 6.13 8.00 -28.35
C ARG A 277 5.35 8.97 -29.21
N HIS A 278 4.58 8.45 -30.17
CA HIS A 278 3.74 9.28 -31.03
C HIS A 278 2.70 10.10 -30.24
N LYS A 279 2.14 9.55 -29.16
CA LYS A 279 1.12 10.25 -28.37
C LYS A 279 1.69 11.28 -27.39
N LEU A 280 2.84 11.00 -26.77
CA LEU A 280 3.43 11.87 -25.74
C LEU A 280 4.42 12.90 -26.30
N SER A 281 5.04 12.63 -27.45
CA SER A 281 6.09 13.49 -28.01
C SER A 281 5.62 14.93 -28.20
N GLY A 282 6.32 15.85 -27.53
CA GLY A 282 6.04 17.29 -27.58
C GLY A 282 4.73 17.72 -26.91
N GLN A 283 4.00 16.79 -26.27
CA GLN A 283 2.80 17.11 -25.51
C GLN A 283 3.16 17.32 -24.05
N LYS A 284 2.54 18.32 -23.41
CA LYS A 284 2.64 18.51 -21.96
C LYS A 284 1.58 17.66 -21.27
N PHE A 285 1.99 16.70 -20.44
CA PHE A 285 1.07 15.73 -19.85
C PHE A 285 1.12 15.70 -18.32
N LEU A 286 0.02 15.27 -17.70
CA LEU A 286 -0.06 14.93 -16.28
C LEU A 286 -0.39 13.44 -16.15
N LEU A 287 0.53 12.67 -15.57
CA LEU A 287 0.34 11.25 -15.32
C LEU A 287 0.22 10.99 -13.81
N VAL A 288 -0.91 10.45 -13.38
CA VAL A 288 -1.08 9.96 -12.01
C VAL A 288 -0.92 8.45 -11.99
N LEU A 289 0.10 7.99 -11.26
CA LEU A 289 0.36 6.59 -10.96
C LEU A 289 -0.11 6.31 -9.53
N ASP A 290 -1.28 5.68 -9.39
CA ASP A 290 -1.93 5.45 -8.11
C ASP A 290 -1.64 4.04 -7.58
N ASP A 291 -1.55 3.93 -6.25
CA ASP A 291 -1.38 2.69 -5.48
C ASP A 291 -0.08 1.89 -5.78
N ILE A 292 1.07 2.55 -5.69
CA ILE A 292 2.39 1.91 -5.85
C ILE A 292 2.82 1.24 -4.53
N TRP A 293 2.78 -0.09 -4.46
CA TRP A 293 3.14 -0.86 -3.26
C TRP A 293 4.56 -1.42 -3.26
N ASN A 294 5.14 -1.71 -4.43
CA ASN A 294 6.46 -2.33 -4.55
C ASN A 294 7.32 -1.56 -5.55
N ALA A 295 7.98 -0.51 -5.08
CA ALA A 295 8.82 0.35 -5.91
C ALA A 295 10.16 -0.34 -6.22
N ASP A 296 10.15 -1.26 -7.18
CA ASP A 296 11.39 -1.72 -7.81
C ASP A 296 12.02 -0.54 -8.56
N ARG A 297 13.19 -0.10 -8.08
CA ARG A 297 13.92 1.03 -8.65
C ARG A 297 14.27 0.80 -10.12
N ALA A 298 14.57 -0.42 -10.53
CA ALA A 298 14.91 -0.72 -11.92
C ALA A 298 13.69 -0.54 -12.82
N LYS A 299 12.53 -1.07 -12.41
CA LYS A 299 11.25 -0.88 -13.12
C LYS A 299 10.84 0.60 -13.17
N TRP A 300 11.08 1.35 -12.11
CA TRP A 300 10.81 2.79 -12.08
C TRP A 300 11.67 3.56 -13.07
N ILE A 301 12.98 3.30 -13.10
CA ILE A 301 13.92 3.95 -14.05
C ILE A 301 13.52 3.58 -15.48
N GLU A 302 13.24 2.31 -15.74
CA GLU A 302 12.75 1.85 -17.05
C GLU A 302 11.48 2.61 -17.46
N LEU A 303 10.48 2.70 -16.60
CA LEU A 303 9.25 3.43 -16.88
C LEU A 303 9.51 4.91 -17.20
N ILE A 304 10.32 5.59 -16.39
CA ILE A 304 10.67 7.00 -16.58
C ILE A 304 11.39 7.21 -17.91
N ASP A 305 12.37 6.37 -18.25
CA ASP A 305 13.09 6.46 -19.52
C ASP A 305 12.17 6.30 -20.73
N LEU A 306 11.14 5.46 -20.62
CA LEU A 306 10.16 5.26 -21.69
C LEU A 306 9.20 6.45 -21.87
N ILE A 307 8.92 7.21 -20.81
CA ILE A 307 7.98 8.36 -20.85
C ILE A 307 8.68 9.73 -20.88
N ASN A 308 10.00 9.80 -20.74
CA ASN A 308 10.81 11.04 -20.79
C ASN A 308 10.99 11.57 -22.23
N ILE A 309 9.86 11.85 -22.87
CA ILE A 309 9.73 12.29 -24.26
C ILE A 309 8.69 13.42 -24.41
N GLY A 310 8.06 13.80 -23.29
CA GLY A 310 7.06 14.87 -23.24
C GLY A 310 7.68 16.27 -23.35
N ALA A 311 6.82 17.28 -23.42
CA ALA A 311 7.25 18.67 -23.32
C ALA A 311 7.72 19.00 -21.88
N THR A 312 8.60 19.99 -21.74
CA THR A 312 9.10 20.45 -20.43
C THR A 312 7.98 20.76 -19.46
N GLY A 313 8.09 20.21 -18.25
CA GLY A 313 7.10 20.35 -17.19
C GLY A 313 5.92 19.38 -17.29
N SER A 314 6.12 18.26 -17.99
CA SER A 314 5.28 17.08 -17.86
C SER A 314 5.57 16.33 -16.56
#